data_AF-A0A966TW11-F1
#
_entry.id   AF-A0A966TW11-F1
#
_cell.length_a   1.000
_cell.length_b   1.000
_cell.length_c   1.000
_cell.angle_alpha   90.00
_cell.angle_beta   90.00
_cell.angle_gamma   90.00
#
_symmetry.space_group_name_H-M   'P 1'
#
loop_
_entity.id
_entity.type
_entity.pdbx_description
1 polymer ?
#
loop_
_entity_poly.entity_id
_entity_poly.type
_entity_poly.pdbx_seq_one_letter_code
_entity_poly.pdbx_strand_id
1 'polypeptide(L)'
;TAGTSTRESVNLIQEAGAQAVAVVIALDREEAVSESGESAIESVAREFGLRVHALARFHTLLEFLKNRPDLSGFLPALEAYQQAYGKKMAQQVNA
;
A
#
# COMPACT_ATOMS: atom_id res chain seq x y z
N THR A 1 -4.82 7.11 0.64
CA THR A 1 -5.38 7.92 -0.46
C THR A 1 -5.99 7.10 -1.60
N ALA A 2 -5.56 5.86 -1.90
CA ALA A 2 -6.06 5.10 -3.06
C ALA A 2 -7.46 4.45 -2.92
N GLY A 3 -8.12 4.55 -1.76
CA GLY A 3 -9.34 3.78 -1.48
C GLY A 3 -10.56 4.22 -2.31
N THR A 4 -10.78 5.52 -2.45
CA THR A 4 -12.00 6.06 -3.08
C THR A 4 -12.07 5.79 -4.58
N SER A 5 -11.01 6.10 -5.33
CA SER A 5 -10.99 5.89 -6.79
C SER A 5 -11.00 4.41 -7.18
N THR A 6 -10.34 3.56 -6.39
CA THR A 6 -10.37 2.10 -6.59
C THR A 6 -11.78 1.56 -6.41
N ARG A 7 -12.48 1.98 -5.36
CA ARG A 7 -13.87 1.59 -5.08
C ARG A 7 -14.80 1.98 -6.22
N GLU A 8 -14.73 3.23 -6.69
CA GLU A 8 -15.54 3.71 -7.80
C GLU A 8 -15.29 2.88 -9.07
N SER A 9 -14.02 2.61 -9.39
CA SER A 9 -13.66 1.80 -10.56
C SER A 9 -14.20 0.37 -10.45
N VAL A 10 -14.14 -0.25 -9.27
CA VAL A 10 -14.65 -1.61 -9.04
C VAL A 10 -16.17 -1.66 -9.19
N ASN A 11 -16.88 -0.66 -8.67
CA ASN A 11 -18.33 -0.57 -8.83
C ASN A 11 -18.73 -0.47 -10.30
N LEU A 12 -18.06 0.38 -11.09
CA LEU A 12 -18.32 0.50 -12.53
C LEU A 12 -18.08 -0.82 -13.29
N ILE A 13 -17.05 -1.58 -12.93
CA ILE A 13 -16.77 -2.90 -13.51
C ILE A 13 -17.90 -3.89 -13.18
N GLN A 14 -18.40 -3.89 -11.94
CA GLN A 14 -19.50 -4.75 -11.50
C GLN A 14 -20.82 -4.37 -12.17
N GLU A 15 -21.13 -3.08 -12.29
CA GLU A 15 -22.31 -2.57 -13.00
C GLU A 15 -22.32 -2.98 -14.48
N ALA A 16 -21.14 -3.09 -15.10
CA ALA A 16 -20.99 -3.62 -16.45
C ALA A 16 -21.09 -5.16 -16.54
N GLY A 17 -21.37 -5.86 -15.44
CA GLY A 17 -21.49 -7.32 -15.39
C GLY A 17 -20.15 -8.07 -15.36
N ALA A 18 -19.05 -7.37 -15.09
CA ALA A 18 -17.72 -7.96 -14.99
C ALA A 18 -17.24 -8.04 -13.53
N GLN A 19 -16.19 -8.83 -13.29
CA GLN A 19 -15.58 -8.99 -11.98
C GLN A 19 -14.16 -8.42 -11.99
N ALA A 20 -13.89 -7.43 -11.13
CA ALA A 20 -12.54 -7.01 -10.83
C ALA A 20 -11.82 -8.11 -10.01
N VAL A 21 -10.60 -8.48 -10.40
CA VAL A 21 -9.83 -9.56 -9.75
C VAL A 21 -8.55 -9.09 -9.08
N ALA A 22 -8.07 -7.89 -9.44
CA ALA A 22 -6.84 -7.33 -8.93
C ALA A 22 -6.78 -5.81 -9.14
N VAL A 23 -5.91 -5.16 -8.36
CA VAL A 23 -5.47 -3.78 -8.54
C VAL A 23 -3.95 -3.75 -8.60
N VAL A 24 -3.41 -2.96 -9.53
CA VAL A 24 -1.97 -2.74 -9.67
C VAL A 24 -1.67 -1.28 -9.34
N ILE A 25 -0.73 -1.04 -8.43
CA ILE A 25 -0.32 0.29 -7.99
C ILE A 25 1.18 0.50 -8.19
N ALA A 26 1.58 1.74 -8.44
CA ALA A 26 3.00 2.06 -8.62
C ALA A 26 3.79 1.90 -7.31
N LEU A 27 3.28 2.45 -6.20
CA LEU A 27 3.94 2.42 -4.90
C LEU A 27 2.95 2.07 -3.80
N ASP A 28 3.21 0.96 -3.10
CA ASP A 28 2.64 0.72 -1.78
C ASP A 28 3.43 1.54 -0.76
N ARG A 29 2.78 2.59 -0.22
CA ARG A 29 3.39 3.49 0.77
C ARG A 29 3.56 2.84 2.15
N GLU A 30 2.95 1.66 2.37
CA GLU A 30 3.05 0.92 3.63
C GLU A 30 2.63 1.75 4.85
N GLU A 31 1.63 2.61 4.67
CA GLU A 31 1.05 3.46 5.71
C GLU A 31 -0.20 2.84 6.32
N ALA A 32 -0.35 2.96 7.65
CA ALA A 32 -1.59 2.70 8.34
C ALA A 32 -2.55 3.87 8.13
N VAL A 33 -3.78 3.56 7.73
CA VAL A 33 -4.85 4.56 7.56
C VAL A 33 -6.06 4.26 8.46
N SER A 34 -6.08 3.07 9.07
CA SER A 34 -7.08 2.63 10.05
C SER A 34 -6.45 2.28 11.39
N GLU A 35 -7.27 2.24 12.44
CA GLU A 35 -6.88 1.70 13.75
C GLU A 35 -6.46 0.21 13.67
N SER A 36 -6.96 -0.53 12.67
CA SER A 36 -6.54 -1.91 12.38
C SER A 36 -5.14 -2.01 11.75
N GLY A 37 -4.49 -0.88 11.45
CA GLY A 37 -3.14 -0.84 10.86
C GLY A 37 -3.11 -1.09 9.35
N GLU A 38 -4.25 -1.10 8.69
CA GLU A 38 -4.36 -1.38 7.25
C GLU A 38 -4.32 -0.09 6.43
N SER A 39 -3.81 -0.20 5.22
CA SER A 39 -3.90 0.89 4.24
C SER A 39 -5.28 0.97 3.60
N ALA A 40 -5.59 2.14 3.07
CA ALA A 40 -6.84 2.37 2.32
C ALA A 40 -7.02 1.38 1.15
N ILE A 41 -5.93 0.94 0.49
CA ILE A 41 -6.01 0.00 -0.63
C ILE A 41 -6.26 -1.44 -0.16
N GLU A 42 -5.68 -1.84 0.98
CA GLU A 42 -5.92 -3.16 1.58
C GLU A 42 -7.36 -3.30 2.07
N SER A 43 -7.92 -2.24 2.67
CA SER A 43 -9.32 -2.24 3.10
C SER A 43 -10.28 -2.46 1.92
N VAL A 44 -10.09 -1.73 0.82
CA VAL A 44 -10.87 -1.90 -0.41
C VAL A 44 -10.64 -3.27 -1.04
N ALA A 45 -9.39 -3.73 -1.08
CA ALA A 45 -9.07 -5.04 -1.63
C ALA A 45 -9.74 -6.18 -0.84
N ARG A 46 -9.74 -6.10 0.49
CA ARG A 46 -10.46 -7.06 1.34
C ARG A 46 -11.96 -7.03 1.07
N GLU A 47 -12.55 -5.84 1.00
CA GLU A 47 -13.99 -5.67 0.77
C GLU A 47 -14.45 -6.29 -0.56
N PHE A 48 -13.68 -6.10 -1.63
CA PHE A 48 -14.05 -6.56 -2.97
C PHE A 48 -13.36 -7.87 -3.39
N GLY A 49 -12.59 -8.51 -2.52
CA GLY A 49 -11.86 -9.75 -2.82
C GLY A 49 -10.76 -9.58 -3.88
N LEU A 50 -10.11 -8.42 -3.94
CA LEU A 50 -9.09 -8.10 -4.94
C LEU A 50 -7.70 -8.51 -4.48
N ARG A 51 -6.87 -8.95 -5.42
CA ARG A 51 -5.42 -9.03 -5.21
C ARG A 51 -4.78 -7.65 -5.39
N VAL A 52 -3.90 -7.24 -4.48
CA VAL A 52 -3.12 -6.01 -4.62
C VAL A 52 -1.70 -6.33 -5.09
N HIS A 53 -1.29 -5.76 -6.21
CA HIS A 53 0.07 -5.82 -6.71
C HIS A 53 0.69 -4.43 -6.69
N ALA A 54 1.88 -4.30 -6.11
CA ALA A 54 2.63 -3.06 -6.07
C ALA A 54 3.91 -3.21 -6.88
N LEU A 55 4.22 -2.23 -7.74
CA LEU A 55 5.48 -2.21 -8.49
C LEU A 55 6.67 -1.92 -7.57
N ALA A 56 6.47 -1.04 -6.59
CA ALA A 56 7.43 -0.73 -5.56
C ALA A 56 6.76 -0.69 -4.19
N ARG A 57 7.55 -0.93 -3.14
CA ARG A 57 7.14 -0.82 -1.74
C ARG A 57 8.02 0.19 -1.03
N PHE A 58 7.47 0.84 -0.01
CA PHE A 58 8.17 1.86 0.74
C PHE A 58 9.46 1.34 1.38
N HIS A 59 9.45 0.16 2.01
CA HIS A 59 10.70 -0.42 2.55
C HIS A 59 11.77 -0.65 1.46
N THR A 60 11.38 -1.11 0.27
CA THR A 60 12.31 -1.30 -0.86
C THR A 60 12.86 0.04 -1.35
N LEU A 61 12.07 1.12 -1.28
CA LEU A 61 12.56 2.47 -1.54
C LEU A 61 13.62 2.91 -0.51
N LEU A 62 13.42 2.63 0.78
CA LEU A 62 14.44 2.93 1.80
C LEU A 62 15.73 2.16 1.55
N GLU A 63 15.65 0.88 1.22
CA GLU A 63 16.81 0.05 0.88
C GLU A 63 17.55 0.56 -0.37
N PHE A 64 16.79 1.00 -1.38
CA PHE A 64 17.36 1.62 -2.56
C PHE A 64 18.13 2.90 -2.23
N LEU A 65 17.56 3.77 -1.38
CA LEU A 65 18.17 5.05 -1.01
C LEU A 65 19.44 4.88 -0.17
N LYS A 66 19.55 3.82 0.65
CA LYS A 66 20.78 3.50 1.39
C LYS A 66 22.00 3.30 0.48
N ASN A 67 21.77 2.84 -0.75
CA ASN A 67 22.81 2.60 -1.75
C ASN A 67 22.99 3.76 -2.74
N ARG A 68 22.38 4.93 -2.49
CA ARG A 68 22.44 6.13 -3.35
C ARG A 68 22.98 7.33 -2.59
N PRO A 69 24.32 7.54 -2.58
CA PRO A 69 24.95 8.63 -1.84
C PRO A 69 24.38 10.01 -2.22
N ASP A 70 24.00 10.19 -3.49
CA ASP A 70 23.39 11.41 -4.06
C ASP A 70 22.00 11.71 -3.49
N LEU A 71 21.31 10.71 -2.93
CA LEU A 71 19.97 10.82 -2.39
C LEU A 71 19.90 10.54 -0.88
N SER A 72 21.04 10.23 -0.26
CA SER A 72 21.14 9.80 1.14
C SER A 72 20.61 10.85 2.14
N GLY A 73 20.64 12.14 1.78
CA GLY A 73 20.09 13.23 2.59
C GLY A 73 18.58 13.14 2.86
N PHE A 74 17.81 12.42 2.04
CA PHE A 74 16.37 12.22 2.24
C PHE A 74 16.03 11.06 3.19
N LEU A 75 16.99 10.15 3.42
CA LEU A 75 16.74 8.92 4.17
C LEU A 75 16.24 9.17 5.60
N PRO A 76 16.82 10.10 6.40
CA PRO A 76 16.35 10.34 7.77
C PRO A 76 14.89 10.80 7.83
N ALA A 77 14.46 11.65 6.89
CA ALA A 77 13.09 12.15 6.84
C ALA A 77 12.09 11.03 6.50
N LEU A 78 12.47 10.13 5.57
CA LEU A 78 11.62 9.00 5.17
C LEU A 78 11.55 7.92 6.25
N GLU A 79 12.64 7.67 6.98
CA GLU A 79 12.64 6.76 8.13
C GLU A 79 11.78 7.30 9.28
N ALA A 80 11.89 8.59 9.61
CA ALA A 80 11.02 9.24 10.59
C ALA A 80 9.54 9.17 10.18
N TYR A 81 9.27 9.35 8.89
CA TYR A 81 7.93 9.20 8.32
C TYR A 81 7.40 7.77 8.48
N GLN A 82 8.22 6.76 8.16
CA GLN A 82 7.85 5.36 8.35
C GLN A 82 7.56 5.02 9.82
N GLN A 83 8.34 5.57 10.76
CA GLN A 83 8.10 5.35 12.18
C GLN A 83 6.78 5.97 12.64
N ALA A 84 6.42 7.13 12.11
CA ALA A 84 5.20 7.83 12.49
C ALA A 84 3.93 7.22 11.88
N TYR A 85 4.00 6.71 10.63
CA TYR A 85 2.81 6.33 9.85
C TYR A 85 2.83 4.90 9.32
N GLY A 86 3.93 4.17 9.48
CA GLY A 86 4.09 2.82 8.96
C GLY A 86 3.05 1.85 9.52
N LYS A 87 2.61 0.90 8.68
CA LYS A 87 1.76 -0.22 9.11
C LYS A 87 2.44 -0.95 10.27
N LYS A 88 1.70 -1.22 11.34
CA LYS A 88 2.14 -2.17 12.36
C LYS A 88 2.07 -3.56 11.72
N MET A 89 3.18 -4.30 11.71
CA MET A 89 3.15 -5.66 11.19
C MET A 89 2.10 -6.47 11.95
N ALA A 90 1.12 -7.01 11.22
CA ALA A 90 0.34 -8.12 11.73
C ALA A 90 1.33 -9.25 12.01
N GLN A 91 1.37 -9.74 13.25
CA GLN A 91 2.11 -10.94 13.59
C GLN A 91 1.71 -12.02 12.58
N GLN A 92 2.67 -12.53 11.82
CA GLN A 92 2.46 -13.77 11.07
C GLN A 92 2.05 -14.82 12.09
N VAL A 93 0.74 -15.14 12.11
CA VAL A 93 0.25 -16.35 12.74
C VAL A 93 0.80 -17.47 11.87
N ASN A 94 1.92 -18.05 12.31
CA ASN A 94 2.40 -19.32 11.81
C ASN A 94 1.26 -20.33 12.03
N ALA A 95 0.70 -20.84 10.94
CA ALA A 95 -0.13 -22.05 10.91
C ALA A 95 0.70 -23.17 10.27
#